data_AF-A0A2M8U525-F1
#
_entry.id   AF-A0A2M8U525-F1
#
_cell.length_a   1.000
_cell.length_b   1.000
_cell.length_c   1.000
_cell.angle_alpha   90.00
_cell.angle_beta   90.00
_cell.angle_gamma   90.00
#
_symmetry.space_group_name_H-M   'P 1'
#
loop_
_entity.id
_entity.type
_entity.pdbx_description
1 polymer ?
#
loop_
_entity_poly.entity_id
_entity_poly.type
_entity_poly.pdbx_seq_one_letter_code
_entity_poly.pdbx_strand_id
1 'polypeptide(L)'
;MDAEPEAPPGVGPHSLRELDLMLAGTKPAAMFGEAVQFRDIIPEDDFAPHVAAGRIVRREYYWDDKESGHSFVEIYYALPGEEWRIDALHELNLVVQEKRRCWTAADERETGRLLGYTDAEVEAFLEWTGRPGG
;
A
#
# COMPACT_ATOMS: atom_id res chain seq x y z
N MET A 1 28.66 -2.70 4.60
CA MET A 1 27.31 -2.49 4.03
C MET A 1 26.61 -3.80 4.27
N ASP A 2 26.02 -3.92 5.45
CA ASP A 2 25.31 -5.13 5.83
C ASP A 2 24.05 -5.18 4.97
N ALA A 3 23.92 -6.23 4.17
CA ALA A 3 22.73 -6.44 3.35
C ALA A 3 21.53 -6.46 4.28
N GLU A 4 20.51 -5.64 3.97
CA GLU A 4 19.24 -5.75 4.68
C GLU A 4 18.74 -7.20 4.56
N PRO A 5 18.20 -7.78 5.65
CA PRO A 5 17.76 -9.16 5.63
C PRO A 5 16.74 -9.34 4.52
N GLU A 6 17.05 -10.22 3.57
CA GLU A 6 16.17 -10.56 2.46
C GLU A 6 14.85 -11.06 3.03
N ALA A 7 13.78 -10.37 2.67
CA ALA A 7 12.48 -10.64 3.24
C ALA A 7 11.95 -12.00 2.70
N PRO A 8 11.20 -12.78 3.51
CA PRO A 8 10.77 -14.13 3.15
C PRO A 8 10.04 -14.20 1.79
N PRO A 9 9.99 -15.34 1.07
CA PRO A 9 9.16 -15.46 -0.12
C PRO A 9 7.70 -15.05 0.17
N GLY A 10 7.19 -14.00 -0.49
CA GLY A 10 5.85 -13.43 -0.25
C GLY A 10 5.82 -12.24 0.71
N VAL A 11 6.95 -11.92 1.35
CA VAL A 11 7.14 -10.84 2.30
C VAL A 11 8.35 -10.06 1.81
N GLY A 12 8.17 -8.83 1.34
CA GLY A 12 9.28 -8.05 0.79
C GLY A 12 8.78 -6.91 -0.07
N PRO A 13 9.56 -5.81 -0.18
CA PRO A 13 9.04 -4.51 -0.56
C PRO A 13 8.34 -4.64 -1.90
N HIS A 14 7.22 -3.92 -2.04
CA HIS A 14 6.54 -3.65 -3.30
C HIS A 14 7.52 -3.68 -4.46
N SER A 15 7.66 -4.84 -5.11
CA SER A 15 8.91 -5.20 -5.81
C SER A 15 9.00 -4.55 -7.18
N LEU A 16 8.33 -3.40 -7.32
CA LEU A 16 7.88 -2.82 -8.59
C LEU A 16 7.04 -3.84 -9.40
N ARG A 17 6.53 -4.89 -8.74
CA ARG A 17 5.74 -5.97 -9.35
C ARG A 17 4.25 -5.76 -9.21
N GLU A 18 3.82 -4.78 -8.42
CA GLU A 18 2.42 -4.41 -8.24
C GLU A 18 1.71 -4.25 -9.57
N LEU A 19 2.31 -3.51 -10.50
CA LEU A 19 1.73 -3.30 -11.82
C LEU A 19 1.58 -4.63 -12.56
N ASP A 20 2.62 -5.44 -12.64
CA ASP A 20 2.58 -6.75 -13.32
C ASP A 20 1.51 -7.67 -12.73
N LEU A 21 1.40 -7.73 -11.40
CA LEU A 21 0.40 -8.54 -10.71
C LEU A 21 -1.02 -8.03 -10.94
N MET A 22 -1.21 -6.71 -10.96
CA MET A 22 -2.50 -6.10 -11.31
C MET A 22 -2.88 -6.39 -12.76
N LEU A 23 -1.94 -6.25 -13.70
CA LEU A 23 -2.19 -6.56 -15.11
C LEU A 23 -2.46 -8.04 -15.37
N ALA A 24 -1.89 -8.93 -14.55
CA ALA A 24 -2.20 -10.35 -14.54
C ALA A 24 -3.55 -10.68 -13.87
N GLY A 25 -4.19 -9.72 -13.20
CA GLY A 25 -5.45 -9.88 -12.48
C GLY A 25 -5.32 -10.63 -11.15
N THR A 26 -4.10 -10.86 -10.65
CA THR A 26 -3.86 -11.59 -9.40
C THR A 26 -3.83 -10.67 -8.19
N LYS A 27 -3.55 -9.37 -8.40
CA LYS A 27 -3.62 -8.34 -7.37
C LYS A 27 -4.72 -7.32 -7.74
N PRO A 28 -5.75 -7.12 -6.92
CA PRO A 28 -6.85 -6.22 -7.25
C PRO A 28 -6.52 -4.74 -7.00
N ALA A 29 -5.57 -4.43 -6.11
CA ALA A 29 -5.22 -3.08 -5.73
C ALA A 29 -3.76 -2.94 -5.30
N ALA A 30 -3.21 -1.73 -5.43
CA ALA A 30 -1.91 -1.34 -4.90
C ALA A 30 -2.02 0.00 -4.16
N MET A 31 -1.19 0.19 -3.15
CA MET A 31 -1.14 1.40 -2.33
C MET A 31 0.31 1.79 -2.13
N PHE A 32 0.60 3.08 -2.31
CA PHE A 32 1.91 3.66 -2.07
C PHE A 32 1.75 4.95 -1.29
N GLY A 33 2.72 5.27 -0.44
CA GLY A 33 2.71 6.54 0.31
C GLY A 33 4.13 7.03 0.58
N GLU A 34 4.33 8.33 0.41
CA GLU A 34 5.60 8.98 0.72
C GLU A 34 5.40 10.46 1.08
N ALA A 35 6.42 11.06 1.68
CA ALA A 35 6.43 12.50 1.89
C ALA A 35 6.63 13.20 0.55
N VAL A 36 5.82 14.23 0.27
CA VAL A 36 5.82 14.98 -1.00
C VAL A 36 7.20 15.59 -1.28
N GLN A 37 7.94 15.95 -0.23
CA GLN A 37 9.28 16.51 -0.33
C GLN A 37 10.34 15.51 -0.84
N PHE A 38 10.05 14.21 -0.77
CA PHE A 38 10.97 13.12 -1.11
C PHE A 38 10.34 12.17 -2.12
N ARG A 39 9.55 12.72 -3.05
CA ARG A 39 8.70 11.96 -3.97
C ARG A 39 9.51 11.22 -5.05
N ASP A 40 10.02 10.04 -4.72
CA ASP A 40 10.96 9.28 -5.53
C ASP A 40 10.62 7.78 -5.66
N ILE A 41 9.74 7.23 -4.80
CA ILE A 41 9.51 5.77 -4.76
C ILE A 41 8.21 5.32 -5.43
N ILE A 42 7.30 6.24 -5.76
CA ILE A 42 6.02 5.87 -6.39
C ILE A 42 6.22 5.70 -7.92
N PRO A 43 5.89 4.52 -8.49
CA PRO A 43 6.10 4.23 -9.92
C PRO A 43 4.98 4.82 -10.80
N GLU A 44 4.71 6.12 -10.72
CA GLU A 44 3.59 6.75 -11.44
C GLU A 44 3.71 6.64 -12.95
N ASP A 45 4.93 6.75 -13.48
CA ASP A 45 5.20 6.67 -14.92
C ASP A 45 4.87 5.28 -15.48
N ASP A 46 5.08 4.22 -14.70
CA ASP A 46 4.75 2.85 -15.10
C ASP A 46 3.23 2.64 -15.13
N PHE A 47 2.50 3.20 -14.16
CA PHE A 47 1.04 3.09 -14.09
C PHE A 47 0.30 4.02 -15.07
N ALA A 48 0.89 5.17 -15.41
CA ALA A 48 0.23 6.23 -16.17
C ALA A 48 -0.41 5.76 -17.50
N PRO A 49 0.24 4.94 -18.35
CA PRO A 49 -0.38 4.43 -19.58
C PRO A 49 -1.61 3.55 -19.32
N HIS A 50 -1.63 2.82 -18.20
CA HIS A 50 -2.73 1.92 -17.84
C HIS A 50 -3.91 2.68 -17.25
N VAL A 51 -3.63 3.74 -16.50
CA VAL A 51 -4.64 4.69 -16.02
C VAL A 51 -5.28 5.44 -17.17
N ALA A 52 -4.47 5.98 -18.10
CA ALA A 52 -4.97 6.70 -19.28
C ALA A 52 -5.84 5.81 -20.19
N ALA A 53 -5.54 4.51 -20.25
CA ALA A 53 -6.33 3.52 -20.98
C ALA A 53 -7.58 3.02 -20.24
N GLY A 54 -7.84 3.47 -19.00
CA GLY A 54 -8.95 3.01 -18.17
C GLY A 54 -8.80 1.55 -17.70
N ARG A 55 -7.60 0.97 -17.78
CA ARG A 55 -7.31 -0.40 -17.32
C ARG A 55 -7.03 -0.46 -15.81
N ILE A 56 -6.70 0.67 -15.21
CA ILE A 56 -6.44 0.83 -13.78
C ILE A 56 -7.07 2.15 -13.36
N VAL A 57 -7.74 2.16 -12.21
CA VAL A 57 -8.25 3.38 -11.55
C VAL A 57 -7.19 3.88 -10.58
N ARG A 58 -6.92 5.18 -10.59
CA ARG A 58 -5.97 5.87 -9.69
C ARG A 58 -6.72 6.89 -8.84
N ARG A 59 -6.43 6.94 -7.54
CA ARG A 59 -6.81 8.05 -6.64
C ARG A 59 -5.61 8.46 -5.81
N GLU A 60 -5.53 9.74 -5.50
CA GLU A 60 -4.47 10.30 -4.65
C GLU A 60 -5.10 11.12 -3.53
N TYR A 61 -4.51 11.03 -2.35
CA TYR A 61 -4.93 11.76 -1.16
C TYR A 61 -3.72 12.41 -0.53
N TYR A 62 -3.89 13.65 -0.10
CA TYR A 62 -2.83 14.44 0.53
C TYR A 62 -3.20 14.75 1.96
N TRP A 63 -2.22 14.71 2.84
CA TRP A 63 -2.40 15.09 4.23
C TRP A 63 -1.13 15.73 4.79
N ASP A 64 -1.30 16.58 5.79
CA ASP A 64 -0.19 17.24 6.48
C ASP A 64 0.01 16.59 7.85
N ASP A 65 1.22 16.10 8.11
CA ASP A 65 1.62 15.80 9.47
C ASP A 65 2.01 17.09 10.19
N LYS A 66 1.16 17.55 11.11
CA LYS A 66 1.43 18.77 11.88
C LYS A 66 2.59 18.63 12.85
N GLU A 67 3.01 17.41 13.19
CA GLU A 67 4.11 17.17 14.12
C GLU A 67 5.47 17.24 13.44
N SER A 68 5.65 16.54 12.32
CA SER A 68 6.87 16.66 11.50
C SER A 68 6.90 17.92 10.63
N GLY A 69 5.74 18.52 10.34
CA GLY A 69 5.60 19.64 9.40
C GLY A 69 5.72 19.23 7.93
N HIS A 70 5.71 17.93 7.64
CA HIS A 70 5.77 17.39 6.28
C HIS A 70 4.37 17.15 5.71
N SER A 71 4.28 17.12 4.39
CA SER A 71 3.06 16.77 3.66
C SER A 71 3.30 15.43 3.01
N PHE A 72 2.30 14.57 3.04
CA PHE A 72 2.36 13.23 2.50
C PHE A 72 1.35 13.07 1.39
N VAL A 73 1.67 12.19 0.45
CA VAL A 73 0.76 11.73 -0.59
C VAL A 73 0.60 10.23 -0.45
N GLU A 74 -0.65 9.78 -0.53
CA GLU A 74 -1.00 8.37 -0.67
C GLU A 74 -1.63 8.18 -2.04
N ILE A 75 -1.09 7.26 -2.83
CA ILE A 75 -1.61 6.91 -4.15
C ILE A 75 -2.12 5.48 -4.11
N TYR A 76 -3.36 5.33 -4.56
CA TYR A 76 -4.06 4.07 -4.63
C TYR A 76 -4.35 3.74 -6.08
N TYR A 77 -4.14 2.47 -6.43
CA TYR A 77 -4.49 1.90 -7.71
C TYR A 77 -5.45 0.73 -7.48
N ALA A 78 -6.47 0.61 -8.31
CA ALA A 78 -7.37 -0.56 -8.31
C ALA A 78 -7.70 -0.99 -9.74
N LEU A 79 -8.00 -2.28 -9.91
CA LEU A 79 -8.62 -2.75 -11.14
C LEU A 79 -10.04 -2.18 -11.30
N PRO A 80 -10.56 -2.03 -12.53
CA PRO A 80 -11.93 -1.58 -12.75
C PRO A 80 -12.93 -2.51 -12.06
N GLY A 81 -13.85 -1.94 -11.28
CA GLY A 81 -14.81 -2.66 -10.43
C GLY A 81 -14.30 -2.99 -9.02
N GLU A 82 -13.02 -2.78 -8.73
CA GLU A 82 -12.40 -2.98 -7.42
C GLU A 82 -12.12 -1.63 -6.70
N GLU A 83 -12.70 -0.52 -7.17
CA GLU A 83 -12.46 0.82 -6.63
C GLU A 83 -12.86 0.95 -5.15
N TRP A 84 -13.81 0.12 -4.70
CA TRP A 84 -14.25 0.05 -3.30
C TRP A 84 -13.09 -0.28 -2.35
N ARG A 85 -12.05 -0.97 -2.83
CA ARG A 85 -10.83 -1.26 -2.04
C ARG A 85 -10.05 0.01 -1.75
N ILE A 86 -10.03 0.97 -2.69
CA ILE A 86 -9.39 2.26 -2.46
C ILE A 86 -10.09 3.00 -1.31
N ASP A 87 -11.41 3.03 -1.33
CA ASP A 87 -12.20 3.68 -0.29
C ASP A 87 -11.95 3.04 1.07
N ALA A 88 -11.97 1.70 1.15
CA ALA A 88 -11.70 0.98 2.39
C ALA A 88 -10.26 1.17 2.90
N LEU A 89 -9.26 1.14 2.01
CA LEU A 89 -7.86 1.38 2.39
C LEU A 89 -7.66 2.80 2.91
N HIS A 90 -8.26 3.79 2.25
CA HIS A 90 -8.17 5.18 2.68
C HIS A 90 -8.83 5.41 4.04
N GLU A 91 -9.99 4.79 4.30
CA GLU A 91 -10.65 4.84 5.61
C GLU A 91 -9.77 4.29 6.74
N LEU A 92 -9.01 3.22 6.50
CA LEU A 92 -8.04 2.71 7.48
C LEU A 92 -6.91 3.71 7.75
N ASN A 93 -6.35 4.31 6.70
CA ASN A 93 -5.28 5.29 6.84
C ASN A 93 -5.73 6.54 7.60
N LEU A 94 -6.97 7.00 7.40
CA LEU A 94 -7.55 8.13 8.16
C LEU A 94 -7.56 7.88 9.67
N VAL A 95 -7.73 6.65 10.13
CA VAL A 95 -7.70 6.33 11.57
C VAL A 95 -6.34 6.69 12.20
N VAL A 96 -5.24 6.45 11.48
CA VAL A 96 -3.89 6.77 11.93
C VAL A 96 -3.59 8.24 11.75
N GLN A 97 -3.92 8.82 10.59
CA GLN A 97 -3.68 10.22 10.28
C GLN A 97 -4.39 11.15 11.28
N GLU A 98 -5.62 10.82 11.65
CA GLU A 98 -6.39 11.57 12.65
C GLU A 98 -6.00 11.24 14.10
N LYS A 99 -4.95 10.42 14.30
CA LYS A 99 -4.43 10.00 15.61
C LYS A 99 -5.53 9.41 16.52
N ARG A 100 -6.57 8.79 15.94
CA ARG A 100 -7.68 8.20 16.71
C ARG A 100 -7.23 6.99 17.51
N ARG A 101 -6.29 6.21 16.96
CA ARG A 101 -5.58 5.12 17.63
C ARG A 101 -4.32 4.75 16.85
N CYS A 102 -3.44 4.00 17.50
CA CYS A 102 -2.28 3.40 16.83
C CYS A 102 -2.72 2.34 15.81
N TRP A 103 -1.88 2.14 14.79
CA TRP A 103 -1.98 1.02 13.86
C TRP A 103 -1.76 -0.30 14.58
N THR A 104 -2.54 -1.31 14.23
CA THR A 104 -2.55 -2.62 14.87
C THR A 104 -2.28 -3.74 13.87
N ALA A 105 -1.96 -4.94 14.35
CA ALA A 105 -1.85 -6.12 13.49
C ALA A 105 -3.15 -6.43 12.73
N ALA A 106 -4.32 -6.08 13.30
CA ALA A 106 -5.59 -6.25 12.62
C ALA A 106 -5.73 -5.31 11.40
N ASP A 107 -5.20 -4.09 11.49
CA ASP A 107 -5.18 -3.15 10.35
C ASP A 107 -4.23 -3.62 9.26
N GLU A 108 -3.09 -4.19 9.64
CA GLU A 108 -2.16 -4.80 8.70
C GLU A 108 -2.81 -5.95 7.93
N ARG A 109 -3.55 -6.82 8.63
CA ARG A 109 -4.29 -7.91 8.00
C ARG A 109 -5.36 -7.43 7.05
N GLU A 110 -6.14 -6.44 7.48
CA GLU A 110 -7.18 -5.88 6.63
C GLU A 110 -6.58 -5.18 5.41
N THR A 111 -5.48 -4.45 5.57
CA THR A 111 -4.73 -3.85 4.47
C THR A 111 -4.23 -4.92 3.51
N GLY A 112 -3.62 -5.99 4.01
CA GLY A 112 -3.17 -7.13 3.22
C GLY A 112 -4.30 -7.75 2.38
N ARG A 113 -5.44 -8.03 3.03
CA ARG A 113 -6.66 -8.55 2.39
C ARG A 113 -7.22 -7.62 1.32
N LEU A 114 -7.24 -6.31 1.59
CA LEU A 114 -7.69 -5.28 0.65
C LEU A 114 -6.74 -5.18 -0.55
N LEU A 115 -5.44 -5.34 -0.35
CA LEU A 115 -4.45 -5.39 -1.43
C LEU A 115 -4.42 -6.74 -2.16
N GLY A 116 -5.15 -7.75 -1.66
CA GLY A 116 -5.28 -9.08 -2.29
C GLY A 116 -4.20 -10.09 -1.91
N TYR A 117 -3.46 -9.85 -0.83
CA TYR A 117 -2.60 -10.86 -0.23
C TYR A 117 -3.43 -11.96 0.44
N THR A 118 -2.88 -13.17 0.45
CA THR A 118 -3.43 -14.29 1.21
C THR A 118 -3.10 -14.15 2.70
N ASP A 119 -3.92 -14.76 3.56
CA ASP A 119 -3.67 -14.77 5.01
C ASP A 119 -2.26 -15.27 5.35
N ALA A 120 -1.76 -16.28 4.63
CA ALA A 120 -0.41 -16.81 4.84
C ALA A 120 0.70 -15.80 4.50
N GLU A 121 0.56 -15.01 3.43
CA GLU A 121 1.51 -13.95 3.08
C GLU A 121 1.49 -12.82 4.12
N VAL A 122 0.30 -12.46 4.59
CA VAL A 122 0.11 -11.44 5.63
C VAL A 122 0.71 -11.89 6.96
N GLU A 123 0.48 -13.13 7.40
CA GLU A 123 1.08 -13.63 8.64
C GLU A 123 2.61 -13.70 8.54
N ALA A 124 3.14 -14.16 7.41
CA ALA A 124 4.59 -14.16 7.19
C ALA A 124 5.16 -12.73 7.27
N PHE A 125 4.44 -11.72 6.78
CA PHE A 125 4.85 -10.32 6.88
C PHE A 125 4.83 -9.79 8.33
N LEU A 126 3.79 -10.13 9.08
CA LEU A 126 3.68 -9.78 10.50
C LEU A 126 4.79 -10.42 11.35
N GLU A 127 5.11 -11.69 11.08
CA GLU A 127 6.21 -12.42 11.73
C GLU A 127 7.56 -11.76 11.42
N TRP A 128 7.81 -11.42 10.15
CA TRP A 128 9.06 -10.78 9.73
C TRP A 128 9.23 -9.38 10.31
N THR A 129 8.18 -8.57 10.36
CA THR A 129 8.22 -7.21 10.92
C THR A 129 8.24 -7.16 12.44
N GLY A 130 8.20 -8.31 13.12
CA GLY A 130 8.19 -8.38 14.59
C GLY A 130 6.94 -7.75 15.20
N ARG A 131 5.83 -7.70 14.44
CA ARG A 131 4.49 -7.34 14.91
C ARG A 131 3.69 -8.63 15.08
N PRO A 132 4.00 -9.47 16.10
CA PRO A 132 3.30 -10.73 16.25
C PRO A 132 1.80 -10.46 16.41
N GLY A 133 1.01 -11.17 15.60
CA GLY A 133 -0.43 -11.19 15.71
C GLY A 133 -0.83 -11.64 17.11
N GLY A 134 -1.35 -10.71 17.91
CA GLY A 134 -2.01 -11.01 19.17
C GLY A 134 -3.37 -11.65 18.96
#